data_AF-A0A4Q3XXP3-F1
#
_entry.id   AF-A0A4Q3XXP3-F1
#
_cell.length_a   1.000
_cell.length_b   1.000
_cell.length_c   1.000
_cell.angle_alpha   90.00
_cell.angle_beta   90.00
_cell.angle_gamma   90.00
#
_symmetry.space_group_name_H-M   'P 1'
#
loop_
_entity.id
_entity.type
_entity.pdbx_description
1 polymer ?
#
loop_
_entity_poly.entity_id
_entity_poly.type
_entity_poly.pdbx_seq_one_letter_code
_entity_poly.pdbx_strand_id
1 'polypeptide(L)'
;METTLVFDTYWRFAAERQALYFRRLTDPIGPWTNDPVLAAHRFTNAYRASDRVSQYLIREVQYREDRPRTPREIFFRTLLFKLFNRIETWELLEGILGSLTWEGSDLNEIERTLDRAMAAGLKLYSPAYIMPAPKLGHARKHANHLALLKKMIEDRLPERVRQAPNLRAIYELLLAYPGLGPFLAFQYAIDLNYSEMLDHDEDDFVIAGPGALDGIAKCFVDTKKHSAED
;
A
#
# COMPACT_ATOMS: atom_id res chain seq x y z
N MET A 1 -26.21 13.68 -10.24
CA MET A 1 -25.80 14.04 -8.88
C MET A 1 -26.04 15.53 -8.67
N GLU A 2 -26.21 15.96 -7.42
CA GLU A 2 -26.25 17.37 -7.02
C GLU A 2 -25.00 17.68 -6.18
N THR A 3 -24.20 18.66 -6.60
CA THR A 3 -22.89 18.96 -6.01
C THR A 3 -22.96 20.13 -5.03
N THR A 4 -22.02 20.17 -4.08
CA THR A 4 -21.76 21.32 -3.21
C THR A 4 -20.58 22.15 -3.74
N LEU A 5 -20.32 23.31 -3.13
CA LEU A 5 -19.10 24.10 -3.37
C LEU A 5 -17.80 23.30 -3.11
N VAL A 6 -17.86 22.27 -2.27
CA VAL A 6 -16.71 21.40 -1.97
C VAL A 6 -16.29 20.62 -3.20
N PHE A 7 -17.22 20.25 -4.09
CA PHE A 7 -16.89 19.53 -5.33
C PHE A 7 -15.93 20.32 -6.21
N ASP A 8 -16.25 21.59 -6.49
CA ASP A 8 -15.38 22.47 -7.30
C ASP A 8 -14.06 22.75 -6.58
N THR A 9 -14.11 22.92 -5.26
CA THR A 9 -12.92 23.14 -4.42
C THR A 9 -11.99 21.92 -4.46
N TYR A 10 -12.55 20.71 -4.37
CA TYR A 10 -11.82 19.45 -4.45
C TYR A 10 -11.09 19.33 -5.78
N TRP A 11 -11.77 19.56 -6.92
CA TRP A 11 -11.15 19.42 -8.23
C TRP A 11 -10.06 20.46 -8.48
N ARG A 12 -10.27 21.72 -8.07
CA ARG A 12 -9.23 22.75 -8.11
C ARG A 12 -8.02 22.36 -7.27
N PHE A 13 -8.26 21.87 -6.05
CA PHE A 13 -7.21 21.44 -5.14
C PHE A 13 -6.45 20.21 -5.66
N ALA A 14 -7.15 19.22 -6.23
CA ALA A 14 -6.56 18.04 -6.85
C ALA A 14 -5.68 18.42 -8.06
N ALA A 15 -6.17 19.30 -8.94
CA ALA A 15 -5.41 19.80 -10.08
C ALA A 15 -4.16 20.57 -9.64
N GLU A 16 -4.27 21.45 -8.65
CA GLU A 16 -3.12 22.22 -8.15
C GLU A 16 -2.10 21.32 -7.43
N ARG A 17 -2.52 20.28 -6.70
CA ARG A 17 -1.59 19.28 -6.15
C ARG A 17 -0.80 18.56 -7.24
N GLN A 18 -1.45 18.20 -8.35
CA GLN A 18 -0.78 17.55 -9.46
C GLN A 18 0.17 18.51 -10.18
N ALA A 19 -0.23 19.77 -10.38
CA ALA A 19 0.64 20.80 -10.94
C ALA A 19 1.87 21.05 -10.06
N LEU A 20 1.68 21.10 -8.73
CA LEU A 20 2.74 21.20 -7.74
C LEU A 20 3.75 20.04 -7.86
N TYR A 21 3.25 18.81 -8.03
CA TYR A 21 4.10 17.65 -8.28
C TYR A 21 4.95 17.83 -9.55
N PHE A 22 4.36 18.26 -10.66
CA PHE A 22 5.11 18.50 -11.89
C PHE A 22 6.17 19.60 -11.75
N ARG A 23 5.86 20.72 -11.05
CA ARG A 23 6.82 21.78 -10.79
C ARG A 23 8.04 21.27 -10.01
N ARG A 24 7.84 20.38 -9.03
CA ARG A 24 8.93 19.75 -8.26
C ARG A 24 9.83 18.86 -9.11
N LEU A 25 9.27 18.22 -10.15
CA LEU A 25 10.07 17.41 -11.07
C LEU A 25 10.94 18.28 -11.98
N THR A 26 10.47 19.47 -12.36
CA THR A 26 11.19 20.38 -13.26
C THR A 26 12.17 21.30 -12.53
N ASP A 27 11.86 21.69 -11.31
CA ASP A 27 12.69 22.54 -10.46
C ASP A 27 12.75 21.94 -9.04
N PRO A 28 13.89 21.36 -8.62
CA PRO A 28 14.02 20.74 -7.31
C PRO A 28 14.23 21.73 -6.16
N ILE A 29 14.38 23.04 -6.43
CA ILE A 29 14.71 24.06 -5.42
C ILE A 29 13.45 24.80 -4.95
N GLY A 30 12.57 25.18 -5.88
CA GLY A 30 11.33 25.90 -5.58
C GLY A 30 11.53 27.40 -5.30
N PRO A 31 10.52 28.10 -4.74
CA PRO A 31 9.24 27.60 -4.23
C PRO A 31 8.28 27.14 -5.34
N TRP A 32 7.40 26.19 -5.01
CA TRP A 32 6.54 25.57 -6.02
C TRP A 32 5.06 25.97 -5.96
N THR A 33 4.60 26.66 -4.92
CA THR A 33 3.22 27.15 -4.83
C THR A 33 3.14 28.32 -3.84
N ASN A 34 2.15 29.19 -4.06
CA ASN A 34 1.78 30.26 -3.14
C ASN A 34 0.58 29.87 -2.25
N ASP A 35 -0.02 28.69 -2.45
CA ASP A 35 -1.11 28.19 -1.62
C ASP A 35 -0.55 27.78 -0.24
N PRO A 36 -1.02 28.39 0.86
CA PRO A 36 -0.47 28.15 2.19
C PRO A 36 -0.79 26.73 2.70
N VAL A 37 -1.89 26.12 2.27
CA VAL A 37 -2.26 24.75 2.66
C VAL A 37 -1.32 23.75 1.98
N LEU A 38 -1.08 23.92 0.69
CA LEU A 38 -0.17 23.06 -0.08
C LEU A 38 1.30 23.26 0.28
N ALA A 39 1.67 24.45 0.75
CA ALA A 39 3.01 24.72 1.27
C ALA A 39 3.25 24.10 2.66
N ALA A 40 2.25 24.14 3.54
CA ALA A 40 2.39 23.70 4.94
C ALA A 40 2.16 22.20 5.15
N HIS A 41 1.39 21.53 4.29
CA HIS A 41 0.95 20.15 4.51
C HIS A 41 1.41 19.18 3.42
N ARG A 42 1.43 17.89 3.76
CA ARG A 42 1.72 16.80 2.83
C ARG A 42 0.42 16.11 2.45
N PHE A 43 0.25 15.89 1.15
CA PHE A 43 -0.87 15.17 0.58
C PHE A 43 -0.33 14.02 -0.26
N THR A 44 -1.12 12.96 -0.41
CA THR A 44 -0.82 11.88 -1.36
C THR A 44 -0.81 12.43 -2.78
N ASN A 45 -0.10 11.77 -3.70
CA ASN A 45 -0.21 12.11 -5.12
C ASN A 45 -1.54 11.61 -5.71
N ALA A 46 -1.93 12.14 -6.88
CA ALA A 46 -3.10 11.62 -7.59
C ALA A 46 -2.85 10.17 -8.05
N TYR A 47 -1.66 9.93 -8.61
CA TYR A 47 -1.17 8.59 -8.92
C TYR A 47 -0.45 8.03 -7.71
N ARG A 48 -1.01 6.98 -7.10
CA ARG A 48 -0.42 6.32 -5.92
C ARG A 48 1.00 5.81 -6.20
N ALA A 49 1.26 5.35 -7.43
CA ALA A 49 2.59 4.93 -7.85
C ALA A 49 3.65 6.02 -7.63
N SER A 50 3.29 7.32 -7.73
CA SER A 50 4.23 8.44 -7.54
C SER A 50 4.62 8.69 -6.07
N ASP A 51 3.94 8.08 -5.10
CA ASP A 51 4.31 8.21 -3.70
C ASP A 51 5.68 7.56 -3.42
N ARG A 52 6.49 8.19 -2.57
CA ARG A 52 7.86 7.73 -2.24
C ARG A 52 7.91 6.25 -1.84
N VAL A 53 6.96 5.80 -1.03
CA VAL A 53 6.91 4.41 -0.55
C VAL A 53 6.50 3.45 -1.65
N SER A 54 5.59 3.84 -2.55
CA SER A 54 5.20 3.06 -3.72
C SER A 54 6.36 2.96 -4.72
N GLN A 55 7.06 4.06 -5.01
CA GLN A 55 8.26 4.04 -5.86
C GLN A 55 9.34 3.11 -5.30
N TYR A 56 9.55 3.11 -3.98
CA TYR A 56 10.50 2.19 -3.34
C TYR A 56 10.04 0.73 -3.46
N LEU A 57 8.75 0.44 -3.20
CA LEU A 57 8.19 -0.90 -3.40
C LEU A 57 8.47 -1.39 -4.83
N ILE A 58 8.10 -0.58 -5.83
CA ILE A 58 8.22 -0.95 -7.24
C ILE A 58 9.69 -1.19 -7.58
N ARG A 59 10.54 -0.18 -7.39
CA ARG A 59 11.94 -0.24 -7.84
C ARG A 59 12.76 -1.23 -7.02
N GLU A 60 12.72 -1.11 -5.71
CA GLU A 60 13.69 -1.77 -4.83
C GLU A 60 13.21 -3.13 -4.33
N VAL A 61 11.90 -3.37 -4.22
CA VAL A 61 11.33 -4.61 -3.65
C VAL A 61 10.84 -5.56 -4.73
N GLN A 62 10.23 -5.02 -5.79
CA GLN A 62 9.61 -5.80 -6.86
C GLN A 62 10.55 -6.00 -8.07
N TYR A 63 11.17 -4.93 -8.58
CA TYR A 63 11.88 -4.94 -9.87
C TYR A 63 13.41 -4.94 -9.82
N ARG A 64 14.05 -4.87 -8.64
CA ARG A 64 15.51 -4.90 -8.52
C ARG A 64 16.09 -6.16 -9.20
N GLU A 65 17.10 -5.98 -10.05
CA GLU A 65 17.54 -6.99 -11.03
C GLU A 65 18.02 -8.32 -10.41
N ASP A 66 18.60 -8.29 -9.22
CA ASP A 66 19.12 -9.44 -8.49
C ASP A 66 18.02 -10.26 -7.77
N ARG A 67 16.75 -9.85 -7.84
CA ARG A 67 15.67 -10.50 -7.11
C ARG A 67 15.00 -11.62 -7.92
N PRO A 68 14.66 -12.76 -7.28
CA PRO A 68 13.83 -13.80 -7.89
C PRO A 68 12.44 -13.27 -8.29
N ARG A 69 12.00 -13.66 -9.49
CA ARG A 69 10.80 -13.16 -10.17
C ARG A 69 9.61 -14.12 -10.19
N THR A 70 9.68 -15.19 -9.41
CA THR A 70 8.55 -16.13 -9.31
C THR A 70 7.36 -15.44 -8.62
N PRO A 71 6.10 -15.80 -8.95
CA PRO A 71 4.94 -15.19 -8.30
C PRO A 71 4.99 -15.27 -6.77
N ARG A 72 5.49 -16.37 -6.21
CA ARG A 72 5.64 -16.55 -4.75
C ARG A 72 6.64 -15.56 -4.15
N GLU A 73 7.77 -15.36 -4.82
CA GLU A 73 8.85 -14.47 -4.38
C GLU A 73 8.43 -13.00 -4.42
N ILE A 74 7.76 -12.58 -5.50
CA ILE A 74 7.20 -11.24 -5.63
C ILE A 74 6.12 -10.99 -4.57
N PHE A 75 5.20 -11.95 -4.41
CA PHE A 75 4.14 -11.87 -3.40
C PHE A 75 4.72 -11.76 -1.99
N PHE A 76 5.65 -12.65 -1.63
CA PHE A 76 6.30 -12.66 -0.32
C PHE A 76 6.92 -11.30 0.02
N ARG A 77 7.76 -10.76 -0.87
CA ARG A 77 8.46 -9.50 -0.64
C ARG A 77 7.50 -8.30 -0.61
N THR A 78 6.55 -8.26 -1.55
CA THR A 78 5.55 -7.19 -1.62
C THR A 78 4.75 -7.12 -0.32
N LEU A 79 4.22 -8.25 0.13
CA LEU A 79 3.42 -8.28 1.35
C LEU A 79 4.29 -8.05 2.59
N LEU A 80 5.49 -8.64 2.68
CA LEU A 80 6.41 -8.40 3.79
C LEU A 80 6.71 -6.90 3.95
N PHE A 81 7.01 -6.21 2.85
CA PHE A 81 7.22 -4.76 2.84
C PHE A 81 5.96 -4.00 3.29
N LYS A 82 4.79 -4.34 2.71
CA LYS A 82 3.54 -3.62 2.96
C LYS A 82 2.90 -3.88 4.32
N LEU A 83 3.25 -4.98 5.00
CA LEU A 83 2.85 -5.20 6.39
C LEU A 83 3.34 -4.07 7.31
N PHE A 84 4.53 -3.54 7.04
CA PHE A 84 5.13 -2.41 7.77
C PHE A 84 4.91 -1.08 7.05
N ASN A 85 4.80 -1.12 5.72
CA ASN A 85 4.63 0.02 4.82
C ASN A 85 5.68 1.13 5.07
N ARG A 86 6.90 0.72 5.44
CA ARG A 86 7.97 1.58 5.94
C ARG A 86 9.32 1.15 5.35
N ILE A 87 9.95 2.05 4.61
CA ILE A 87 11.25 1.83 3.94
C ILE A 87 12.32 1.45 4.96
N GLU A 88 12.41 2.17 6.08
CA GLU A 88 13.47 1.96 7.06
C GLU A 88 13.37 0.57 7.74
N THR A 89 12.17 -0.01 7.80
CA THR A 89 11.97 -1.38 8.34
C THR A 89 12.41 -2.43 7.33
N TRP A 90 12.16 -2.20 6.04
CA TRP A 90 12.68 -3.06 4.98
C TRP A 90 14.21 -3.05 4.93
N GLU A 91 14.82 -1.86 4.89
CA GLU A 91 16.27 -1.70 4.83
C GLU A 91 16.97 -2.29 6.06
N LEU A 92 16.36 -2.18 7.24
CA LEU A 92 16.86 -2.84 8.45
C LEU A 92 16.88 -4.37 8.31
N LEU A 93 15.78 -4.96 7.83
CA LEU A 93 15.68 -6.41 7.65
C LEU A 93 16.69 -6.89 6.61
N GLU A 94 16.76 -6.25 5.45
CA GLU A 94 17.68 -6.63 4.37
C GLU A 94 19.14 -6.40 4.77
N GLY A 95 19.45 -5.34 5.52
CA GLY A 95 20.79 -5.06 6.01
C GLY A 95 21.31 -6.08 7.04
N ILE A 96 20.42 -6.73 7.80
CA ILE A 96 20.78 -7.73 8.81
C ILE A 96 20.72 -9.15 8.25
N LEU A 97 19.70 -9.46 7.45
CA LEU A 97 19.37 -10.82 7.01
C LEU A 97 19.82 -11.10 5.57
N GLY A 98 20.27 -10.08 4.83
CA GLY A 98 20.56 -10.19 3.41
C GLY A 98 19.29 -10.23 2.56
N SER A 99 19.37 -10.87 1.40
CA SER A 99 18.26 -10.93 0.44
C SER A 99 17.04 -11.63 1.04
N LEU A 100 15.93 -10.91 1.13
CA LEU A 100 14.66 -11.41 1.66
C LEU A 100 13.90 -12.19 0.58
N THR A 101 14.20 -13.48 0.44
CA THR A 101 13.47 -14.40 -0.45
C THR A 101 12.59 -15.35 0.35
N TRP A 102 11.51 -15.87 -0.24
CA TRP A 102 10.67 -16.87 0.44
C TRP A 102 11.47 -18.14 0.74
N GLU A 103 12.28 -18.61 -0.21
CA GLU A 103 13.04 -19.85 -0.04
C GLU A 103 14.23 -19.72 0.92
N GLY A 104 14.81 -18.52 1.03
CA GLY A 104 16.02 -18.27 1.82
C GLY A 104 15.80 -17.61 3.18
N SER A 105 14.62 -17.05 3.44
CA SER A 105 14.35 -16.35 4.70
C SER A 105 13.76 -17.26 5.77
N ASP A 106 14.35 -17.26 6.96
CA ASP A 106 13.71 -17.78 8.17
C ASP A 106 12.81 -16.71 8.79
N LEU A 107 11.50 -16.93 8.78
CA LEU A 107 10.54 -16.02 9.40
C LEU A 107 10.79 -15.80 10.90
N ASN A 108 11.37 -16.78 11.59
CA ASN A 108 11.74 -16.63 13.01
C ASN A 108 12.91 -15.65 13.18
N GLU A 109 13.86 -15.61 12.24
CA GLU A 109 14.94 -14.60 12.25
C GLU A 109 14.42 -13.20 11.92
N ILE A 110 13.45 -13.09 11.01
CA ILE A 110 12.74 -11.83 10.76
C ILE A 110 12.04 -11.36 12.04
N GLU A 111 11.29 -12.24 12.71
CA GLU A 111 10.62 -11.91 13.98
C GLU A 111 11.62 -11.45 15.05
N ARG A 112 12.71 -12.19 15.28
CA ARG A 112 13.77 -11.82 16.23
C ARG A 112 14.42 -10.47 15.92
N THR A 113 14.58 -10.16 14.64
CA THR A 113 15.16 -8.88 14.19
C THR A 113 14.20 -7.72 14.47
N LEU A 114 12.91 -7.91 14.21
CA LEU A 114 11.87 -6.93 14.51
C LEU A 114 11.69 -6.73 16.03
N ASP A 115 11.76 -7.79 16.82
CA ASP A 115 11.71 -7.71 18.28
C ASP A 115 12.86 -6.86 18.84
N ARG A 116 14.09 -7.11 18.37
CA ARG A 116 15.27 -6.32 18.78
C ARG A 116 15.13 -4.85 18.40
N ALA A 117 14.66 -4.57 17.19
CA ALA A 117 14.44 -3.21 16.71
C ALA A 117 13.39 -2.47 17.53
N MET A 118 12.27 -3.13 17.83
CA MET A 118 11.21 -2.58 18.68
C MET A 118 11.69 -2.37 20.12
N ALA A 119 12.46 -3.30 20.69
CA ALA A 119 13.06 -3.16 22.02
C ALA A 119 14.06 -1.98 22.09
N ALA A 120 14.73 -1.67 20.98
CA ALA A 120 15.59 -0.49 20.85
C ALA A 120 14.81 0.82 20.59
N GLY A 121 13.48 0.79 20.62
CA GLY A 121 12.64 1.98 20.44
C GLY A 121 12.37 2.36 18.97
N LEU A 122 12.78 1.53 18.01
CA LEU A 122 12.48 1.79 16.60
C LEU A 122 11.00 1.49 16.31
N LYS A 123 10.36 2.41 15.59
CA LYS A 123 9.01 2.16 15.06
C LYS A 123 9.09 1.19 13.88
N LEU A 124 8.25 0.17 13.84
CA LEU A 124 8.23 -0.76 12.71
C LEU A 124 7.22 -0.36 11.63
N TYR A 125 6.12 0.28 12.02
CA TYR A 125 5.02 0.58 11.11
C TYR A 125 5.03 2.05 10.70
N SER A 126 4.67 2.31 9.45
CA SER A 126 4.36 3.64 8.96
C SER A 126 3.08 4.18 9.58
N PRO A 127 2.95 5.51 9.76
CA PRO A 127 1.71 6.13 10.21
C PRO A 127 0.63 6.24 9.12
N ALA A 128 0.93 5.88 7.86
CA ALA A 128 0.07 6.18 6.71
C ALA A 128 -1.32 5.51 6.74
N TYR A 129 -1.53 4.47 7.54
CA TYR A 129 -2.84 3.92 7.92
C TYR A 129 -2.65 2.85 9.01
N ILE A 130 -3.73 2.50 9.72
CA ILE A 130 -3.68 1.49 10.78
C ILE A 130 -3.55 0.10 10.14
N MET A 131 -2.57 -0.68 10.61
CA MET A 131 -2.44 -2.10 10.31
C MET A 131 -3.00 -2.94 11.46
N PRO A 132 -4.21 -3.53 11.39
CA PRO A 132 -4.73 -4.39 12.44
C PRO A 132 -3.98 -5.72 12.49
N ALA A 133 -3.62 -6.16 13.69
CA ALA A 133 -3.02 -7.49 13.86
C ALA A 133 -4.11 -8.57 13.65
N PRO A 134 -3.88 -9.60 12.81
CA PRO A 134 -4.73 -10.77 12.77
C PRO A 134 -4.58 -11.54 14.10
N LYS A 135 -5.65 -12.19 14.55
CA LYS A 135 -5.64 -12.97 15.79
C LYS A 135 -5.16 -14.40 15.51
N LEU A 136 -3.84 -14.58 15.35
CA LEU A 136 -3.22 -15.89 15.04
C LEU A 136 -2.44 -16.49 16.23
N GLY A 137 -2.68 -15.99 17.44
CA GLY A 137 -2.16 -16.59 18.68
C GLY A 137 -0.79 -16.11 19.13
N HIS A 138 -0.14 -15.18 18.41
CA HIS A 138 1.14 -14.62 18.84
C HIS A 138 0.93 -13.40 19.76
N ALA A 139 1.85 -13.19 20.70
CA ALA A 139 1.80 -12.06 21.62
C ALA A 139 2.10 -10.72 20.92
N ARG A 140 3.00 -10.73 19.92
CA ARG A 140 3.44 -9.54 19.21
C ARG A 140 2.68 -9.34 17.90
N LYS A 141 2.42 -8.08 17.56
CA LYS A 141 1.70 -7.68 16.36
C LYS A 141 2.43 -8.14 15.08
N HIS A 142 3.74 -7.92 14.99
CA HIS A 142 4.52 -8.32 13.81
C HIS A 142 4.61 -9.84 13.65
N ALA A 143 4.68 -10.60 14.75
CA ALA A 143 4.64 -12.06 14.70
C ALA A 143 3.32 -12.57 14.08
N ASN A 144 2.17 -11.99 14.47
CA ASN A 144 0.89 -12.31 13.85
C ASN A 144 0.84 -11.95 12.35
N HIS A 145 1.46 -10.84 11.94
CA HIS A 145 1.59 -10.48 10.52
C HIS A 145 2.43 -11.49 9.73
N LEU A 146 3.55 -11.94 10.28
CA LEU A 146 4.41 -12.94 9.63
C LEU A 146 3.69 -14.31 9.53
N ALA A 147 2.96 -14.70 10.57
CA ALA A 147 2.12 -15.90 10.54
C ALA A 147 1.03 -15.82 9.46
N LEU A 148 0.42 -14.65 9.26
CA LEU A 148 -0.55 -14.44 8.19
C LEU A 148 0.09 -14.57 6.80
N LEU A 149 1.25 -13.96 6.60
CA LEU A 149 2.00 -14.06 5.34
C LEU A 149 2.38 -15.51 5.02
N LYS A 150 2.89 -16.24 6.02
CA LYS A 150 3.18 -17.69 5.90
C LYS A 150 1.94 -18.46 5.46
N LYS A 151 0.82 -18.25 6.15
CA LYS A 151 -0.46 -18.90 5.82
C LYS A 151 -0.90 -18.61 4.39
N MET A 152 -0.82 -17.35 3.94
CA MET A 152 -1.18 -16.98 2.56
C MET A 152 -0.36 -17.75 1.52
N ILE A 153 0.95 -17.88 1.75
CA ILE A 153 1.83 -18.62 0.83
C ILE A 153 1.52 -20.12 0.86
N GLU A 154 1.31 -20.70 2.05
CA GLU A 154 0.94 -22.11 2.23
C GLU A 154 -0.43 -22.45 1.60
N ASP A 155 -1.39 -21.53 1.66
CA ASP A 155 -2.70 -21.63 1.03
C ASP A 155 -2.65 -21.43 -0.51
N ARG A 156 -1.44 -21.32 -1.09
CA ARG A 156 -1.19 -21.08 -2.52
C ARG A 156 -1.89 -19.83 -3.05
N LEU A 157 -2.02 -18.81 -2.19
CA LEU A 157 -2.60 -17.52 -2.59
C LEU A 157 -1.83 -16.85 -3.74
N PRO A 158 -0.48 -16.85 -3.79
CA PRO A 158 0.23 -16.22 -4.90
C PRO A 158 -0.20 -16.78 -6.26
N GLU A 159 -0.38 -18.10 -6.37
CA GLU A 159 -0.82 -18.75 -7.60
C GLU A 159 -2.26 -18.40 -7.95
N ARG A 160 -3.15 -18.38 -6.96
CA ARG A 160 -4.56 -18.01 -7.16
C ARG A 160 -4.72 -16.56 -7.58
N VAL A 161 -3.93 -15.65 -7.00
CA VAL A 161 -3.89 -14.23 -7.38
C VAL A 161 -3.39 -14.08 -8.82
N ARG A 162 -2.31 -14.78 -9.19
CA ARG A 162 -1.77 -14.76 -10.56
C ARG A 162 -2.79 -15.25 -11.61
N GLN A 163 -3.69 -16.14 -11.22
CA GLN A 163 -4.73 -16.72 -12.09
C GLN A 163 -6.05 -15.94 -12.07
N ALA A 164 -6.17 -14.93 -11.21
CA ALA A 164 -7.40 -14.17 -11.06
C ALA A 164 -7.68 -13.35 -12.34
N PRO A 165 -8.93 -13.29 -12.80
CA PRO A 165 -9.26 -12.64 -14.07
C PRO A 165 -9.25 -11.11 -14.01
N ASN A 166 -9.32 -10.51 -12.82
CA ASN A 166 -9.41 -9.06 -12.61
C ASN A 166 -9.08 -8.65 -11.17
N LEU A 167 -8.92 -7.34 -10.94
CA LEU A 167 -8.64 -6.77 -9.62
C LEU A 167 -9.70 -7.08 -8.57
N ARG A 168 -10.99 -7.16 -8.95
CA ARG A 168 -12.07 -7.51 -8.01
C ARG A 168 -11.88 -8.92 -7.45
N ALA A 169 -11.57 -9.90 -8.29
CA ALA A 169 -11.31 -11.26 -7.85
C ALA A 169 -10.07 -11.34 -6.93
N ILE A 170 -9.02 -10.57 -7.22
CA ILE A 170 -7.82 -10.47 -6.37
C ILE A 170 -8.16 -9.86 -5.01
N TYR A 171 -8.93 -8.78 -5.01
CA TYR A 171 -9.44 -8.13 -3.82
C TYR A 171 -10.24 -9.10 -2.94
N GLU A 172 -11.17 -9.87 -3.52
CA GLU A 172 -11.98 -10.86 -2.79
C GLU A 172 -11.12 -11.99 -2.20
N LEU A 173 -10.11 -12.45 -2.94
CA LEU A 173 -9.14 -13.43 -2.45
C LEU A 173 -8.36 -12.91 -1.23
N LEU A 174 -7.96 -11.64 -1.22
CA LEU A 174 -7.24 -11.00 -0.11
C LEU A 174 -8.17 -10.70 1.08
N LEU A 175 -9.39 -10.22 0.82
CA LEU A 175 -10.40 -9.88 1.83
C LEU A 175 -10.80 -11.08 2.71
N ALA A 176 -10.69 -12.30 2.18
CA ALA A 176 -10.99 -13.52 2.91
C ALA A 176 -10.02 -13.81 4.08
N TYR A 177 -8.90 -13.10 4.18
CA TYR A 177 -7.90 -13.32 5.22
C TYR A 177 -8.15 -12.46 6.46
N PRO A 178 -7.96 -13.01 7.68
CA PRO A 178 -8.19 -12.27 8.91
C PRO A 178 -7.27 -11.05 9.01
N GLY A 179 -7.81 -9.95 9.52
CA GLY A 179 -7.06 -8.69 9.67
C GLY A 179 -6.99 -7.83 8.41
N LEU A 180 -7.36 -8.35 7.23
CA LEU A 180 -7.46 -7.57 6.01
C LEU A 180 -8.90 -7.07 5.81
N GLY A 181 -9.16 -5.86 6.30
CA GLY A 181 -10.41 -5.16 5.98
C GLY A 181 -10.45 -4.66 4.53
N PRO A 182 -11.61 -4.16 4.06
CA PRO A 182 -11.80 -3.69 2.67
C PRO A 182 -10.69 -2.76 2.17
N PHE A 183 -10.33 -1.76 2.97
CA PHE A 183 -9.26 -0.84 2.59
C PHE A 183 -7.92 -1.56 2.35
N LEU A 184 -7.47 -2.40 3.29
CA LEU A 184 -6.16 -3.07 3.16
C LEU A 184 -6.12 -4.10 2.05
N ALA A 185 -7.21 -4.87 1.87
CA ALA A 185 -7.32 -5.81 0.77
C ALA A 185 -7.20 -5.10 -0.58
N PHE A 186 -7.85 -3.94 -0.74
CA PHE A 186 -7.71 -3.12 -1.94
C PHE A 186 -6.30 -2.56 -2.11
N GLN A 187 -5.70 -2.03 -1.05
CA GLN A 187 -4.32 -1.53 -1.11
C GLN A 187 -3.34 -2.61 -1.58
N TYR A 188 -3.45 -3.83 -1.05
CA TYR A 188 -2.58 -4.95 -1.42
C TYR A 188 -2.84 -5.45 -2.85
N ALA A 189 -4.09 -5.46 -3.31
CA ALA A 189 -4.39 -5.78 -4.70
C ALA A 189 -3.65 -4.82 -5.66
N ILE A 190 -3.71 -3.52 -5.40
CA ILE A 190 -3.00 -2.51 -6.18
C ILE A 190 -1.47 -2.63 -6.02
N ASP A 191 -0.97 -2.84 -4.80
CA ASP A 191 0.48 -3.00 -4.57
C ASP A 191 1.06 -4.22 -5.32
N LEU A 192 0.29 -5.31 -5.42
CA LEU A 192 0.65 -6.47 -6.25
C LEU A 192 0.53 -6.16 -7.75
N ASN A 193 -0.47 -5.36 -8.14
CA ASN A 193 -0.72 -4.98 -9.53
C ASN A 193 0.40 -4.13 -10.15
N TYR A 194 1.19 -3.45 -9.31
CA TYR A 194 2.38 -2.76 -9.79
C TYR A 194 3.51 -3.68 -10.25
N SER A 195 3.48 -4.96 -9.89
CA SER A 195 4.54 -5.91 -10.24
C SER A 195 4.19 -6.72 -11.49
N GLU A 196 5.20 -7.36 -12.09
CA GLU A 196 5.03 -8.30 -13.21
C GLU A 196 4.21 -9.57 -12.85
N MET A 197 3.67 -9.63 -11.63
CA MET A 197 2.72 -10.64 -11.23
C MET A 197 1.37 -10.47 -11.92
N LEU A 198 0.98 -9.24 -12.28
CA LEU A 198 -0.36 -8.89 -12.75
C LEU A 198 -0.26 -7.80 -13.82
N ASP A 199 -1.32 -7.65 -14.61
CA ASP A 199 -1.41 -6.67 -15.69
C ASP A 199 -2.88 -6.27 -15.91
N HIS A 200 -3.53 -5.84 -14.83
CA HIS A 200 -4.90 -5.33 -14.87
C HIS A 200 -4.91 -3.80 -14.89
N ASP A 201 -5.96 -3.21 -15.47
CA ASP A 201 -6.15 -1.77 -15.40
C ASP A 201 -6.46 -1.36 -13.95
N GLU A 202 -5.74 -0.35 -13.43
CA GLU A 202 -5.98 0.18 -12.08
C GLU A 202 -7.37 0.84 -11.98
N ASP A 203 -7.93 1.31 -13.09
CA ASP A 203 -9.22 1.99 -13.14
C ASP A 203 -10.42 1.01 -13.18
N ASP A 204 -10.19 -0.30 -13.39
CA ASP A 204 -11.25 -1.32 -13.48
C ASP A 204 -11.97 -1.59 -12.15
N PHE A 205 -11.34 -1.25 -11.02
CA PHE A 205 -11.88 -1.54 -9.70
C PHE A 205 -11.30 -0.63 -8.62
N VAL A 206 -12.18 0.02 -7.85
CA VAL A 206 -11.81 0.87 -6.72
C VAL A 206 -12.63 0.52 -5.48
N ILE A 207 -12.05 0.72 -4.30
CA ILE A 207 -12.76 0.69 -3.01
C ILE A 207 -12.47 1.99 -2.27
N ALA A 208 -13.52 2.75 -1.96
CA ALA A 208 -13.38 4.01 -1.26
C ALA A 208 -12.99 3.77 0.21
N GLY A 209 -11.83 4.33 0.61
CA GLY A 209 -11.42 4.35 2.01
C GLY A 209 -12.25 5.34 2.85
N PRO A 210 -12.18 5.27 4.19
CA PRO A 210 -12.97 6.15 5.07
C PRO A 210 -12.82 7.65 4.78
N GLY A 211 -11.61 8.11 4.44
CA GLY A 211 -11.38 9.51 4.07
C GLY A 211 -11.98 9.90 2.71
N ALA A 212 -12.02 8.98 1.76
CA ALA A 212 -12.66 9.21 0.46
C ALA A 212 -14.19 9.27 0.62
N LEU A 213 -14.76 8.37 1.41
CA LEU A 213 -16.20 8.38 1.75
C LEU A 213 -16.63 9.70 2.40
N ASP A 214 -15.85 10.19 3.38
CA ASP A 214 -16.09 11.49 4.02
C ASP A 214 -15.96 12.65 3.02
N GLY A 215 -14.99 12.60 2.11
CA GLY A 215 -14.83 13.58 1.03
C GLY A 215 -16.02 13.60 0.06
N ILE A 216 -16.47 12.44 -0.40
CA ILE A 216 -17.62 12.29 -1.29
C ILE A 216 -18.88 12.84 -0.63
N ALA A 217 -19.11 12.53 0.65
CA ALA A 217 -20.25 13.05 1.41
C ALA A 217 -20.24 14.59 1.55
N LYS A 218 -19.07 15.23 1.47
CA LYS A 218 -18.95 16.70 1.44
C LYS A 218 -19.18 17.25 0.05
N CYS A 219 -18.79 16.53 -0.99
CA CYS A 219 -18.89 16.96 -2.39
C CYS A 219 -20.31 16.89 -2.95
N PHE A 220 -21.16 15.99 -2.46
CA PHE A 220 -22.50 15.75 -3.02
C PHE A 220 -23.60 15.89 -1.97
N VAL A 221 -24.67 16.61 -2.35
CA VAL A 221 -25.92 16.66 -1.58
C VAL A 221 -26.76 15.42 -1.88
N ASP A 222 -26.77 15.00 -3.14
CA ASP A 222 -27.48 13.79 -3.60
C ASP A 222 -26.64 13.06 -4.66
N THR A 223 -26.31 11.81 -4.38
CA THR A 223 -25.58 10.93 -5.30
C THR A 223 -26.48 10.31 -6.38
N LYS A 224 -27.80 10.53 -6.36
CA LYS A 224 -28.78 9.91 -7.28
C LYS A 224 -28.65 8.38 -7.34
N LYS A 225 -28.44 7.74 -6.19
CA LYS A 225 -28.27 6.28 -6.01
C LYS A 225 -26.93 5.70 -6.52
N HIS A 226 -26.00 6.54 -6.96
CA HIS A 226 -24.62 6.09 -7.19
C HIS A 226 -23.97 5.71 -5.85
N SER A 227 -23.20 4.63 -5.86
CA SER A 227 -22.30 4.28 -4.76
C SER A 227 -21.08 5.22 -4.74
N ALA A 228 -20.19 5.06 -3.75
CA ALA A 228 -18.97 5.86 -3.69
C ALA A 228 -17.95 5.45 -4.76
N GLU A 229 -18.08 4.22 -5.27
CA GLU A 229 -17.25 3.62 -6.30
C GLU A 229 -17.80 3.83 -7.73
N ASP A 230 -19.02 4.39 -7.88
CA ASP A 230 -19.64 4.79 -9.17
C ASP A 230 -19.39 6.27 -9.49
#